data_AF-A0A4S2ISP6-F1
#
_entry.id   AF-A0A4S2ISP6-F1
#
_cell.length_a   1.000
_cell.length_b   1.000
_cell.length_c   1.000
_cell.angle_alpha   90.00
_cell.angle_beta   90.00
_cell.angle_gamma   90.00
#
_symmetry.space_group_name_H-M   'P 1'
#
loop_
_entity.id
_entity.type
_entity.pdbx_description
1 polymer ?
#
loop_
_entity_poly.entity_id
_entity_poly.type
_entity_poly.pdbx_seq_one_letter_code
_entity_poly.pdbx_strand_id
1 'polypeptide(L)'
;MIAIAAALAEIALILVQRRRAPSGGPAATPWSHMAAALGAGVVGWLVIGRPGPAWGEVSLALITGVVLGSEAARSARVLAGKEWAGWATACGSGAASANWLLATPLPFM
;
A
#
# COMPACT_ATOMS: atom_id res chain seq x y z
N MET A 1 -7.96 0.08 -11.87
CA MET A 1 -6.71 0.70 -12.39
C MET A 1 -5.85 1.28 -11.27
N ILE A 2 -6.45 1.97 -10.29
CA ILE A 2 -5.75 2.60 -9.15
C ILE A 2 -4.86 1.62 -8.36
N ALA A 3 -5.37 0.45 -7.98
CA ALA A 3 -4.58 -0.50 -7.17
C ALA A 3 -3.36 -1.07 -7.92
N ILE A 4 -3.46 -1.24 -9.25
CA ILE A 4 -2.33 -1.67 -10.08
C ILE A 4 -1.28 -0.55 -10.15
N ALA A 5 -1.71 0.68 -10.39
CA ALA A 5 -0.81 1.83 -10.42
C ALA A 5 -0.09 2.04 -9.08
N ALA A 6 -0.81 1.86 -7.96
CA ALA A 6 -0.24 1.90 -6.61
C ALA A 6 0.82 0.80 -6.43
N ALA A 7 0.49 -0.46 -6.75
CA ALA A 7 1.43 -1.57 -6.64
C ALA A 7 2.70 -1.35 -7.49
N LEU A 8 2.57 -0.79 -8.71
CA LEU A 8 3.72 -0.45 -9.55
C LEU A 8 4.57 0.67 -8.94
N ALA A 9 3.94 1.71 -8.39
CA ALA A 9 4.64 2.80 -7.71
C ALA A 9 5.39 2.30 -6.46
N GLU A 10 4.77 1.41 -5.68
CA GLU A 10 5.37 0.77 -4.51
C GLU A 10 6.60 -0.07 -4.88
N ILE A 11 6.48 -0.91 -5.91
CA ILE A 11 7.61 -1.70 -6.44
C ILE A 11 8.73 -0.76 -6.89
N ALA A 12 8.41 0.33 -7.60
CA ALA A 12 9.39 1.31 -8.04
C ALA A 12 10.11 1.96 -6.85
N LEU A 13 9.39 2.35 -5.80
CA LEU A 13 9.98 2.92 -4.57
C LEU A 13 10.94 1.94 -3.90
N ILE A 14 10.55 0.68 -3.78
CA ILE A 14 11.39 -0.37 -3.19
C ILE A 14 12.66 -0.57 -4.03
N LEU A 15 12.54 -0.66 -5.35
CA LEU A 15 13.67 -0.81 -6.25
C LEU A 15 14.62 0.40 -6.20
N VAL A 16 14.07 1.61 -6.18
CA VAL A 16 14.87 2.85 -6.08
C VAL A 16 15.60 2.92 -4.75
N GLN A 17 14.95 2.57 -3.64
CA GLN A 17 15.58 2.52 -2.33
C GLN A 17 16.72 1.49 -2.30
N ARG A 18 16.49 0.28 -2.80
CA ARG A 18 17.52 -0.77 -2.86
C ARG A 18 18.72 -0.35 -3.70
N ARG A 19 18.51 0.37 -4.80
CA ARG A 19 19.59 0.91 -5.63
C ARG A 19 20.37 2.03 -4.95
N ARG A 20 19.70 2.93 -4.24
CA ARG A 20 20.33 4.14 -3.67
C ARG A 20 20.90 3.94 -2.26
N ALA A 21 20.37 3.01 -1.49
CA ALA A 21 20.76 2.77 -0.11
C ALA A 21 20.75 1.26 0.24
N PRO A 22 21.70 0.47 -0.29
CA PRO A 22 21.71 -1.00 -0.16
C PRO A 22 21.79 -1.50 1.29
N SER A 23 22.35 -0.69 2.20
CA SER A 23 22.62 -1.03 3.60
C SER A 23 21.68 -0.35 4.61
N GLY A 24 20.68 0.41 4.14
CA GLY A 24 20.06 1.48 4.93
C GLY A 24 18.72 1.20 5.63
N GLY A 25 18.41 -0.02 6.10
CA GLY A 25 17.18 -0.14 6.88
C GLY A 25 17.10 -1.30 7.89
N PRO A 26 16.41 -1.08 9.03
CA PRO A 26 16.20 -2.11 10.05
C PRO A 26 15.42 -3.32 9.52
N ALA A 27 15.83 -4.55 9.84
CA ALA A 27 15.35 -5.78 9.22
C ALA A 27 13.82 -6.02 9.26
N ALA A 28 13.11 -5.40 10.21
CA ALA A 28 11.66 -5.59 10.39
C ALA A 28 10.85 -4.41 9.85
N THR A 29 9.80 -4.72 9.08
CA THR A 29 8.75 -3.78 8.69
C THR A 29 8.03 -3.30 9.96
N PRO A 30 7.94 -1.99 10.21
CA PRO A 30 7.29 -1.51 11.42
C PRO A 30 5.80 -1.85 11.40
N TRP A 31 5.34 -2.57 12.43
CA TRP A 31 3.94 -2.97 12.62
C TRP A 31 2.95 -1.80 12.48
N SER A 32 3.38 -0.59 12.85
CA SER A 32 2.59 0.64 12.72
C SER A 32 2.21 0.96 11.27
N HIS A 33 3.09 0.74 10.29
CA HIS A 33 2.75 0.96 8.87
C HIS A 33 1.78 -0.11 8.36
N MET A 34 1.91 -1.36 8.80
CA MET A 34 0.95 -2.41 8.46
C MET A 34 -0.43 -2.10 9.03
N ALA A 35 -0.51 -1.68 10.29
CA ALA A 35 -1.77 -1.27 10.92
C ALA A 35 -2.40 -0.05 10.22
N ALA A 36 -1.58 0.94 9.83
CA ALA A 36 -2.04 2.11 9.08
C ALA A 36 -2.60 1.74 7.71
N ALA A 37 -1.89 0.88 6.97
CA ALA A 37 -2.33 0.39 5.67
C ALA A 37 -3.62 -0.44 5.78
N LEU A 38 -3.73 -1.30 6.79
CA LEU A 38 -4.97 -2.04 7.08
C LEU A 38 -6.13 -1.09 7.37
N GLY A 39 -5.92 -0.12 8.26
CA GLY A 39 -6.93 0.87 8.62
C GLY A 39 -7.39 1.69 7.39
N ALA A 40 -6.44 2.16 6.59
CA ALA A 40 -6.75 2.90 5.37
C ALA A 40 -7.44 2.04 4.31
N GLY A 41 -7.11 0.74 4.23
CA GLY A 41 -7.81 -0.21 3.37
C GLY A 41 -9.25 -0.46 3.79
N VAL A 42 -9.51 -0.56 5.10
CA VAL A 42 -10.89 -0.62 5.62
C VAL A 42 -11.65 0.66 5.30
N VAL A 43 -11.03 1.83 5.50
CA VAL A 43 -11.63 3.12 5.13
C VAL A 43 -11.93 3.18 3.64
N GLY A 44 -10.98 2.78 2.79
CA GLY A 44 -11.15 2.70 1.34
C GLY A 44 -12.31 1.79 0.97
N TRP A 45 -12.42 0.61 1.60
CA TRP A 45 -13.52 -0.34 1.38
C TRP A 45 -14.89 0.23 1.77
N LEU A 46 -14.95 0.97 2.88
CA LEU A 46 -16.17 1.68 3.28
C LEU A 46 -16.56 2.78 2.28
N VAL A 47 -15.57 3.54 1.79
CA VAL A 47 -15.78 4.63 0.81
C VAL A 47 -16.32 4.09 -0.52
N ILE A 48 -15.86 2.93 -0.98
CA ILE A 48 -16.33 2.30 -2.23
C ILE A 48 -17.66 1.54 -2.07
N GLY A 49 -18.34 1.66 -0.93
CA GLY A 49 -19.70 1.14 -0.74
C GLY A 49 -19.78 -0.28 -0.17
N ARG A 50 -18.72 -0.78 0.46
CA ARG A 50 -18.69 -2.08 1.15
C ARG A 50 -19.12 -3.27 0.27
N PRO A 51 -18.56 -3.43 -0.95
CA PRO A 51 -18.87 -4.57 -1.81
C PRO A 51 -18.54 -5.89 -1.10
N GLY A 52 -19.36 -6.91 -1.36
CA GLY A 52 -19.13 -8.27 -0.84
C GLY A 52 -17.87 -8.86 -1.45
N PRO A 53 -16.79 -9.06 -0.68
CA PRO A 53 -15.50 -9.38 -1.28
C PRO A 53 -15.35 -10.88 -1.51
N ALA A 54 -14.75 -11.27 -2.63
CA ALA A 54 -14.29 -12.64 -2.82
C ALA A 54 -12.97 -12.86 -2.06
N TRP A 55 -12.76 -14.05 -1.47
CA TRP A 55 -11.55 -14.33 -0.69
C TRP A 55 -10.24 -14.06 -1.45
N GLY A 56 -10.19 -14.34 -2.76
CA GLY A 56 -9.03 -14.02 -3.60
C GLY A 56 -8.74 -12.53 -3.71
N GLU A 57 -9.79 -11.70 -3.79
CA GLU A 57 -9.67 -10.23 -3.85
C GLU A 57 -9.21 -9.66 -2.50
N VAL A 58 -9.67 -10.24 -1.39
CA VAL A 58 -9.21 -9.88 -0.04
C VAL A 58 -7.72 -10.19 0.11
N SER A 59 -7.29 -11.39 -0.28
CA SER A 59 -5.87 -11.75 -0.23
C SER A 59 -5.02 -10.80 -1.07
N LEU A 60 -5.48 -10.46 -2.27
CA LEU A 60 -4.78 -9.53 -3.16
C LEU A 60 -4.70 -8.11 -2.56
N ALA A 61 -5.80 -7.60 -2.00
CA ALA A 61 -5.87 -6.31 -1.34
C ALA A 61 -4.96 -6.22 -0.11
N LEU A 62 -4.83 -7.31 0.65
CA LEU A 62 -3.93 -7.40 1.79
C LEU A 62 -2.46 -7.48 1.38
N ILE A 63 -2.13 -8.33 0.41
CA ILE A 63 -0.74 -8.48 -0.05
C ILE A 63 -0.24 -7.16 -0.66
N THR A 64 -1.03 -6.54 -1.53
CA THR A 64 -0.64 -5.27 -2.18
C THR A 64 -0.74 -4.10 -1.21
N GLY A 65 -1.89 -3.92 -0.54
CA GLY A 65 -2.10 -2.77 0.32
C GLY A 65 -1.24 -2.76 1.59
N VAL A 66 -1.05 -3.93 2.21
CA VAL A 66 -0.47 -4.03 3.56
C VAL A 66 0.97 -4.50 3.50
N VAL A 67 1.24 -5.65 2.86
CA VAL A 67 2.59 -6.22 2.83
C VAL A 67 3.50 -5.39 1.93
N LEU A 68 3.12 -5.20 0.68
CA LEU A 68 3.88 -4.38 -0.27
C LEU A 68 3.87 -2.90 0.14
N GLY A 69 2.71 -2.37 0.54
CA GLY A 69 2.57 -0.99 1.05
C GLY A 69 3.44 -0.65 2.24
N SER A 70 3.59 -1.55 3.21
CA SER A 70 4.43 -1.29 4.40
C SER A 70 5.92 -1.34 4.09
N GLU A 71 6.35 -2.20 3.17
CA GLU A 71 7.70 -2.18 2.60
C GLU A 71 7.96 -0.89 1.81
N ALA A 72 7.02 -0.47 0.96
CA ALA A 72 7.11 0.78 0.20
C ALA A 72 7.13 2.00 1.13
N ALA A 73 6.36 2.00 2.21
CA ALA A 73 6.37 3.05 3.23
C ALA A 73 7.73 3.17 3.92
N ARG A 74 8.36 2.04 4.22
CA ARG A 74 9.73 2.03 4.72
C ARG A 74 10.70 2.60 3.68
N SER A 75 10.60 2.17 2.42
CA SER A 75 11.45 2.68 1.34
C SER A 75 11.28 4.19 1.13
N ALA A 76 10.04 4.69 1.17
CA ALA A 76 9.71 6.10 1.07
C ALA A 76 10.30 6.91 2.24
N ARG A 77 10.19 6.42 3.47
CA ARG A 77 10.81 7.04 4.65
C ARG A 77 12.33 7.14 4.48
N VAL A 78 12.99 6.07 4.04
CA VAL A 78 14.45 6.04 3.86
C VAL A 78 14.88 7.01 2.75
N LEU A 79 14.16 7.03 1.63
CA LEU A 79 14.47 7.91 0.49
C LEU A 79 14.19 9.39 0.80
N ALA A 80 13.11 9.69 1.51
CA ALA A 80 12.71 11.06 1.81
C ALA A 80 13.37 11.63 3.08
N GLY A 81 13.96 10.78 3.92
CA GLY A 81 14.50 11.16 5.23
C GLY A 81 13.44 11.69 6.20
N LYS A 82 12.15 11.44 5.92
CA LYS A 82 11.00 12.05 6.60
C LYS A 82 10.01 10.97 7.02
N GLU A 83 9.58 11.00 8.28
CA GLU A 83 8.67 9.98 8.82
C GLU A 83 7.29 10.04 8.18
N TRP A 84 6.75 11.23 7.94
CA TRP A 84 5.43 11.40 7.32
C TRP A 84 5.34 10.77 5.92
N ALA A 85 6.45 10.65 5.19
CA ALA A 85 6.46 10.01 3.88
C ALA A 85 6.12 8.52 3.98
N GLY A 86 6.59 7.83 5.02
CA GLY A 86 6.21 6.45 5.28
C GLY A 86 4.73 6.31 5.62
N TRP A 87 4.21 7.17 6.50
CA TRP A 87 2.79 7.18 6.84
C TRP A 87 1.89 7.47 5.62
N ALA A 88 2.25 8.44 4.79
CA ALA A 88 1.50 8.78 3.58
C ALA A 88 1.47 7.60 2.60
N THR A 89 2.60 6.93 2.38
CA THR A 89 2.66 5.75 1.51
C THR A 89 1.88 4.56 2.08
N ALA A 90 1.96 4.30 3.39
CA ALA A 90 1.20 3.21 4.02
C ALA A 90 -0.31 3.44 3.90
N CYS A 91 -0.78 4.66 4.24
CA CYS A 91 -2.20 5.00 4.12
C CYS A 91 -2.67 5.00 2.65
N GLY A 92 -1.87 5.55 1.75
CA GLY A 92 -2.19 5.59 0.32
C GLY A 92 -2.29 4.20 -0.29
N SER A 93 -1.34 3.32 0.03
CA SER A 93 -1.33 1.92 -0.40
C SER A 93 -2.58 1.17 0.06
N GLY A 94 -2.89 1.26 1.36
CA GLY A 94 -4.09 0.64 1.93
C GLY A 94 -5.37 1.13 1.26
N ALA A 95 -5.55 2.45 1.16
CA ALA A 95 -6.73 3.03 0.51
C ALA A 95 -6.85 2.64 -0.97
N ALA A 96 -5.74 2.63 -1.71
CA ALA A 96 -5.70 2.25 -3.12
C ALA A 96 -6.00 0.76 -3.32
N SER A 97 -5.54 -0.12 -2.43
CA SER A 97 -5.75 -1.57 -2.55
C SER A 97 -7.21 -1.98 -2.36
N ALA A 98 -8.02 -1.16 -1.68
CA ALA A 98 -9.46 -1.38 -1.57
C ALA A 98 -10.15 -1.45 -2.95
N ASN A 99 -9.57 -0.83 -3.99
CA ASN A 99 -10.07 -0.93 -5.37
C ASN A 99 -10.00 -2.36 -5.93
N TRP A 100 -9.25 -3.29 -5.33
CA TRP A 100 -9.31 -4.71 -5.69
C TRP A 100 -10.62 -5.40 -5.28
N LEU A 101 -11.34 -4.84 -4.31
CA LEU A 101 -12.60 -5.40 -3.79
C LEU A 101 -13.83 -4.97 -4.62
N LEU A 102 -13.60 -4.21 -5.69
CA LEU A 102 -14.66 -3.79 -6.61
C LEU A 102 -14.91 -4.89 -7.65
N ALA A 103 -16.16 -5.36 -7.72
CA ALA A 103 -16.61 -6.32 -8.73
C ALA A 103 -16.56 -5.74 -10.17
N THR A 104 -16.65 -4.42 -10.31
CA THR A 104 -16.47 -3.70 -11.58
C THR A 104 -15.51 -2.53 -11.37
N PRO A 105 -14.53 -2.33 -12.27
CA PRO A 105 -13.66 -1.16 -12.17
C PRO A 105 -14.51 0.10 -12.18
N LEU A 106 -14.21 1.07 -11.31
CA LEU A 106 -14.93 2.34 -11.28
C LEU A 106 -14.96 2.91 -12.71
N PRO A 107 -16.14 3.28 -13.24
CA PRO A 107 -16.32 3.53 -14.66
C PRO A 107 -15.54 4.74 -15.20
N PHE A 108 -14.95 5.58 -14.33
CA PHE A 108 -14.17 6.74 -14.75
C PHE A 108 -13.05 7.02 -13.73
N MET A 109 -11.86 6.44 -13.96
CA MET A 109 -10.53 6.97 -13.61
C MET A 109 -9.47 6.28 -14.47
#